data_AF-A0A2E1KAH3-F1
#
_entry.id   AF-A0A2E1KAH3-F1
#
_cell.length_a   1.000
_cell.length_b   1.000
_cell.length_c   1.000
_cell.angle_alpha   90.00
_cell.angle_beta   90.00
_cell.angle_gamma   90.00
#
_symmetry.space_group_name_H-M   'P 1'
#
loop_
_entity.id
_entity.type
_entity.pdbx_description
1 polymer ?
#
loop_
_entity_poly.entity_id
_entity_poly.type
_entity_poly.pdbx_seq_one_letter_code
_entity_poly.pdbx_strand_id
1 'polypeptide(L)'
;MVDDFWGEPHLNDMVSEVAKIFPERELVKLNTDHELFHIFFDIERVAQVPGRMVTWDYGGFLRMDDPSYPPEVYAILDDDNRIMMVANYNTDLGDGWEHTFYEGYPTQSTNDAYKIGINFLIYAFSH
;
A
#
# COMPACT_ATOMS: atom_id res chain seq x y z
N MET A 1 7.03 -3.36 5.44
CA MET A 1 5.97 -2.61 4.73
C MET A 1 6.36 -1.14 4.76
N VAL A 2 6.31 -0.47 3.62
CA VAL A 2 6.38 0.98 3.49
C VAL A 2 5.03 1.45 2.97
N ASP A 3 4.51 2.53 3.55
CA ASP A 3 3.14 3.00 3.36
C ASP A 3 3.11 4.52 3.44
N ASP A 4 2.00 5.14 3.04
CA ASP A 4 1.78 6.59 3.05
C ASP A 4 2.81 7.39 2.23
N PHE A 5 2.81 7.13 0.92
CA PHE A 5 3.56 7.94 -0.03
C PHE A 5 2.82 8.06 -1.37
N TRP A 6 2.92 9.23 -1.99
CA TRP A 6 2.02 9.67 -3.05
C TRP A 6 2.79 10.39 -4.16
N GLY A 7 2.50 10.03 -5.40
CA GLY A 7 3.09 10.65 -6.58
C GLY A 7 4.55 10.28 -6.85
N GLU A 8 4.96 10.54 -8.09
CA GLU A 8 6.28 10.20 -8.61
C GLU A 8 7.45 10.75 -7.76
N PRO A 9 7.39 11.98 -7.19
CA PRO A 9 8.46 12.46 -6.33
C PRO A 9 8.71 11.56 -5.12
N HIS A 10 7.66 11.15 -4.41
CA HIS A 10 7.82 10.30 -3.23
C HIS A 10 8.23 8.87 -3.62
N LEU A 11 7.75 8.37 -4.77
CA LEU A 11 8.20 7.08 -5.31
C LEU A 11 9.71 7.10 -5.60
N ASN A 12 10.22 8.17 -6.21
CA ASN A 12 11.65 8.33 -6.50
C ASN A 12 12.50 8.40 -5.23
N ASP A 13 12.03 9.10 -4.20
CA ASP A 13 12.69 9.15 -2.89
C ASP A 13 12.72 7.75 -2.25
N MET A 14 11.58 7.04 -2.25
CA MET A 14 11.47 5.69 -1.71
C MET A 14 12.42 4.72 -2.42
N VAL A 15 12.44 4.73 -3.76
CA VAL A 15 13.38 3.92 -4.57
C VAL A 15 14.83 4.23 -4.21
N SER A 16 15.17 5.52 -4.05
CA SER A 16 16.53 5.96 -3.71
C SER A 16 16.97 5.46 -2.33
N GLU A 17 16.08 5.44 -1.35
CA GLU A 17 16.38 4.93 0.00
C GLU A 17 16.42 3.39 0.03
N VAL A 18 15.50 2.72 -0.67
CA VAL A 18 15.49 1.25 -0.77
C VAL A 18 16.76 0.73 -1.44
N ALA A 19 17.28 1.42 -2.45
CA ALA A 19 18.54 1.05 -3.12
C ALA A 19 19.75 1.07 -2.18
N LYS A 20 19.71 1.79 -1.06
CA LYS A 20 20.79 1.76 -0.04
C LYS A 20 20.74 0.49 0.81
N ILE A 21 19.56 -0.11 0.95
CA ILE A 21 19.31 -1.32 1.75
C ILE A 21 19.47 -2.57 0.88
N PHE A 22 18.94 -2.53 -0.34
CA PHE A 22 18.94 -3.64 -1.31
C PHE A 22 19.55 -3.22 -2.65
N PRO A 23 20.87 -2.94 -2.72
CA PRO A 23 21.51 -2.38 -3.91
C PRO A 23 21.47 -3.31 -5.14
N GLU A 24 21.30 -4.61 -4.93
CA GLU A 24 21.26 -5.61 -6.01
C GLU A 24 19.85 -6.15 -6.31
N ARG A 25 18.81 -5.61 -5.67
CA ARG A 25 17.44 -6.09 -5.88
C ARG A 25 16.61 -5.05 -6.63
N GLU A 26 15.79 -5.54 -7.55
CA GLU A 26 14.85 -4.73 -8.32
C GLU A 26 13.54 -4.55 -7.54
N LEU A 27 12.98 -3.34 -7.61
CA LEU A 27 11.62 -3.06 -7.17
C LEU A 27 10.63 -3.52 -8.25
N VAL A 28 9.85 -4.54 -7.94
CA VAL A 28 8.85 -5.10 -8.88
C VAL A 28 7.46 -4.66 -8.49
N LYS A 29 6.60 -4.37 -9.48
CA LYS A 29 5.17 -4.15 -9.24
C LYS A 29 4.46 -5.50 -9.12
N LEU A 30 3.73 -5.72 -8.04
CA LEU A 30 2.90 -6.90 -7.86
C LEU A 30 1.56 -6.72 -8.57
N ASN A 31 1.15 -7.75 -9.32
CA ASN A 31 -0.20 -7.85 -9.88
C ASN A 31 -1.13 -8.55 -8.88
N THR A 32 -2.44 -8.26 -8.96
CA THR A 32 -3.45 -8.86 -8.08
C THR A 32 -3.54 -10.37 -8.20
N ASP A 33 -3.04 -10.98 -9.29
CA ASP A 33 -2.95 -12.43 -9.43
C ASP A 33 -1.92 -13.10 -8.47
N HIS A 34 -1.07 -12.31 -7.80
CA HIS A 34 -0.09 -12.83 -6.84
C HIS A 34 -0.78 -13.38 -5.58
N GLU A 35 -0.27 -14.48 -5.01
CA GLU A 35 -0.89 -15.18 -3.87
C GLU A 35 -1.12 -14.28 -2.64
N LEU A 36 -0.28 -13.25 -2.47
CA LEU A 36 -0.43 -12.20 -1.47
C LEU A 36 -1.84 -11.60 -1.44
N PHE A 37 -2.50 -11.46 -2.58
CA PHE A 37 -3.84 -10.88 -2.69
C PHE A 37 -4.98 -11.90 -2.48
N HIS A 38 -4.65 -13.17 -2.22
CA HIS A 38 -5.59 -14.29 -2.13
C HIS A 38 -5.32 -15.24 -0.95
N ILE A 39 -4.31 -14.96 -0.12
CA ILE A 39 -3.86 -15.88 0.95
C ILE A 39 -4.87 -16.02 2.09
N PHE A 40 -5.70 -15.01 2.34
CA PHE A 40 -6.74 -15.04 3.37
C PHE A 40 -8.00 -14.31 2.95
N PHE A 41 -7.87 -13.03 2.58
CA PHE A 41 -8.90 -12.31 1.84
C PHE A 41 -8.59 -12.33 0.35
N ASP A 42 -9.63 -12.41 -0.46
CA ASP A 42 -9.56 -12.19 -1.90
C ASP A 42 -9.63 -10.69 -2.22
N ILE A 43 -8.61 -10.19 -2.92
CA ILE A 43 -8.43 -8.78 -3.28
C ILE A 43 -8.21 -8.68 -4.79
N GLU A 44 -9.29 -8.38 -5.52
CA GLU A 44 -9.24 -8.24 -6.99
C GLU A 44 -8.73 -6.86 -7.45
N ARG A 45 -8.69 -5.88 -6.54
CA ARG A 45 -8.19 -4.53 -6.81
C ARG A 45 -7.51 -3.95 -5.57
N VAL A 46 -6.42 -3.22 -5.77
CA VAL A 46 -5.80 -2.42 -4.71
C VAL A 46 -6.65 -1.16 -4.50
N ALA A 47 -7.07 -0.91 -3.27
CA ALA A 47 -7.85 0.28 -2.93
C ALA A 47 -6.95 1.50 -2.75
N GLN A 48 -7.42 2.68 -3.16
CA GLN A 48 -6.79 3.95 -2.81
C GLN A 48 -7.33 4.40 -1.46
N VAL A 49 -6.67 3.97 -0.37
CA VAL A 49 -7.05 4.37 0.99
C VAL A 49 -6.61 5.82 1.20
N PRO A 50 -7.54 6.74 1.55
CA PRO A 50 -7.25 8.16 1.59
C PRO A 50 -6.44 8.52 2.84
N GLY A 51 -5.38 9.29 2.68
CA GLY A 51 -4.70 9.92 3.82
C GLY A 51 -5.44 11.16 4.32
N ARG A 52 -4.96 11.76 5.42
CA ARG A 52 -5.60 12.89 6.11
C ARG A 52 -5.84 14.11 5.23
N MET A 53 -4.98 14.37 4.26
CA MET A 53 -5.13 15.49 3.32
C MET A 53 -6.46 15.41 2.56
N VAL A 54 -6.92 14.20 2.26
CA VAL A 54 -8.20 13.93 1.57
C VAL A 54 -9.37 13.97 2.55
N THR A 55 -9.23 13.35 3.73
CA THR A 55 -10.35 13.16 4.66
C THR A 55 -10.61 14.34 5.60
N TRP A 56 -9.62 15.22 5.84
CA TRP A 56 -9.73 16.35 6.77
C TRP A 56 -9.78 17.71 6.07
N ASP A 57 -9.79 17.73 4.74
CA ASP A 57 -9.87 18.94 3.90
C ASP A 57 -8.87 20.04 4.33
N TYR A 58 -7.59 19.66 4.47
CA TYR A 58 -6.50 20.61 4.76
C TYR A 58 -6.15 21.51 3.55
N GLY A 59 -7.11 21.81 2.67
CA GLY A 59 -6.89 22.54 1.42
C GLY A 59 -6.04 21.73 0.42
N GLY A 60 -6.18 20.41 0.45
CA GLY A 60 -5.36 19.51 -0.34
C GLY A 60 -5.72 19.43 -1.82
N PHE A 61 -4.80 18.88 -2.62
CA PHE A 61 -5.02 18.64 -4.05
C PHE A 61 -5.42 17.20 -4.37
N LEU A 62 -5.18 16.26 -3.44
CA LEU A 62 -5.58 14.87 -3.56
C LEU A 62 -7.07 14.70 -3.29
N ARG A 63 -7.69 13.75 -4.00
CA ARG A 63 -9.10 13.39 -3.83
C ARG A 63 -9.24 11.89 -3.66
N MET A 64 -10.37 11.48 -3.09
CA MET A 64 -10.77 10.08 -3.05
C MET A 64 -10.91 9.54 -4.48
N ASP A 65 -10.37 8.34 -4.72
CA ASP A 65 -10.37 7.65 -6.01
C ASP A 65 -9.82 8.53 -7.17
N ASP A 66 -8.80 9.35 -6.91
CA ASP A 66 -8.17 10.20 -7.92
C ASP A 66 -7.41 9.34 -8.94
N PRO A 67 -7.82 9.31 -10.23
CA PRO A 67 -7.18 8.50 -11.25
C PRO A 67 -5.75 8.95 -11.58
N SER A 68 -5.34 10.15 -11.14
CA SER A 68 -3.97 10.66 -11.29
C SER A 68 -2.99 9.98 -10.33
N TYR A 69 -3.51 9.31 -9.30
CA TYR A 69 -2.74 8.63 -8.26
C TYR A 69 -3.16 7.15 -8.14
N PRO A 70 -3.07 6.34 -9.20
CA PRO A 70 -3.53 4.94 -9.13
C PRO A 70 -2.76 4.18 -8.04
N PRO A 71 -3.45 3.43 -7.15
CA PRO A 71 -2.79 2.69 -6.08
C PRO A 71 -2.09 1.45 -6.63
N GLU A 72 -0.87 1.21 -6.15
CA GLU A 72 -0.04 0.09 -6.60
C GLU A 72 0.72 -0.52 -5.43
N VAL A 73 0.99 -1.82 -5.49
CA VAL A 73 1.85 -2.50 -4.52
C VAL A 73 3.13 -2.89 -5.22
N TYR A 74 4.24 -2.37 -4.72
CA TYR A 74 5.58 -2.77 -5.13
C TYR A 74 6.17 -3.73 -4.12
N ALA A 75 7.15 -4.53 -4.56
CA ALA A 75 7.85 -5.46 -3.69
C ALA A 75 9.34 -5.57 -4.03
N ILE A 76 10.11 -5.94 -3.01
CA ILE A 76 11.45 -6.50 -3.14
C ILE A 76 11.35 -7.99 -2.82
N LEU A 77 11.85 -8.83 -3.72
CA LEU A 77 11.82 -10.29 -3.59
C LEU A 77 13.18 -10.84 -3.15
N ASP A 78 13.19 -11.95 -2.43
CA ASP A 78 14.39 -12.74 -2.16
C ASP A 78 14.78 -13.63 -3.35
N ASP A 79 15.80 -14.46 -3.19
CA ASP A 79 16.33 -15.31 -4.26
C ASP A 79 15.39 -16.49 -4.62
N ASP A 80 14.43 -16.78 -3.73
CA ASP A 80 13.38 -17.80 -3.90
C ASP A 80 12.04 -17.18 -4.36
N ASN A 81 12.05 -15.91 -4.77
CA ASN A 81 10.88 -15.10 -5.16
C ASN A 81 9.87 -14.85 -4.03
N ARG A 82 10.28 -14.92 -2.76
CA ARG A 82 9.44 -14.55 -1.62
C ARG A 82 9.54 -13.06 -1.33
N ILE A 83 8.44 -12.48 -0.89
CA ILE A 83 8.41 -11.04 -0.60
C ILE A 83 9.19 -10.73 0.68
N MET A 84 10.23 -9.91 0.56
CA MET A 84 10.98 -9.36 1.70
C MET A 84 10.42 -8.03 2.19
N MET A 85 9.92 -7.22 1.26
CA MET A 85 9.37 -5.90 1.52
C MET A 85 8.24 -5.62 0.53
N VAL A 86 7.18 -5.00 1.02
CA VAL A 86 6.14 -4.35 0.20
C VAL A 86 6.16 -2.84 0.41
N ALA A 87 5.82 -2.10 -0.63
CA ALA A 87 5.60 -0.66 -0.61
C ALA A 87 4.26 -0.32 -1.27
N ASN A 88 3.35 0.32 -0.53
CA ASN A 88 2.01 0.66 -1.00
C ASN A 88 2.02 2.10 -1.53
N TYR A 89 2.02 2.24 -2.85
CA TYR A 89 2.10 3.52 -3.54
C TYR A 89 0.70 4.11 -3.76
N ASN A 90 0.59 5.44 -3.60
CA ASN A 90 -0.66 6.19 -3.73
C ASN A 90 -1.80 5.65 -2.86
N THR A 91 -1.47 5.22 -1.65
CA THR A 91 -2.45 4.79 -0.67
C THR A 91 -1.86 4.94 0.73
N ASP A 92 -2.72 5.18 1.71
CA ASP A 92 -2.35 5.31 3.11
C ASP A 92 -3.15 4.28 3.91
N LEU A 93 -2.65 3.05 3.95
CA LEU A 93 -3.32 1.96 4.68
C LEU A 93 -3.35 2.24 6.18
N GLY A 94 -2.32 2.92 6.69
CA GLY A 94 -2.19 3.35 8.08
C GLY A 94 -3.40 4.16 8.54
N ASP A 95 -3.79 5.21 7.81
CA ASP A 95 -4.96 6.03 8.12
C ASP A 95 -6.25 5.18 8.20
N GLY A 96 -6.38 4.17 7.33
CA GLY A 96 -7.49 3.22 7.36
C GLY A 96 -7.61 2.49 8.71
N TRP A 97 -6.49 2.16 9.35
CA TRP A 97 -6.45 1.50 10.66
C TRP A 97 -6.60 2.49 11.80
N GLU A 98 -5.95 3.66 11.73
CA GLU A 98 -6.01 4.71 12.75
C GLU A 98 -7.43 5.25 12.96
N HIS A 99 -8.20 5.32 11.86
CA HIS A 99 -9.47 6.04 11.82
C HIS A 99 -10.70 5.14 11.70
N THR A 100 -10.58 3.85 12.01
CA THR A 100 -11.66 2.84 11.92
C THR A 100 -12.98 3.25 12.57
N PHE A 101 -12.92 4.00 13.67
CA PHE A 101 -14.10 4.46 14.42
C PHE A 101 -14.35 5.96 14.32
N TYR A 102 -13.63 6.66 13.45
CA TYR A 102 -13.89 8.06 13.18
C TYR A 102 -15.04 8.20 12.19
N GLU A 103 -16.12 8.87 12.60
CA GLU A 103 -17.34 9.01 11.79
C GLU A 103 -17.07 9.64 10.41
N GLY A 104 -16.10 10.56 10.34
CA GLY A 104 -15.72 11.21 9.08
C GLY A 104 -14.83 10.38 8.16
N TYR A 105 -14.33 9.21 8.60
CA TYR A 105 -13.48 8.37 7.77
C TYR A 105 -14.30 7.28 7.07
N PRO A 106 -14.12 7.04 5.76
CA PRO A 106 -14.90 6.04 5.04
C PRO A 106 -14.65 4.62 5.58
N THR A 107 -15.70 3.98 6.11
CA THR A 107 -15.61 2.59 6.62
C THR A 107 -15.11 1.60 5.57
N GLN A 108 -15.42 1.84 4.29
CA GLN A 108 -14.92 1.02 3.19
C GLN A 108 -13.39 1.04 3.11
N SER A 109 -12.78 2.23 3.24
CA SER A 109 -11.33 2.41 3.23
C SER A 109 -10.65 1.70 4.40
N THR A 110 -11.23 1.76 5.58
CA THR A 110 -10.81 0.95 6.73
C THR A 110 -10.87 -0.54 6.45
N ASN A 111 -11.98 -1.04 5.89
CA ASN A 111 -12.12 -2.45 5.57
C ASN A 111 -11.08 -2.92 4.55
N ASP A 112 -10.83 -2.12 3.51
CA ASP A 112 -9.87 -2.46 2.47
C ASP A 112 -8.43 -2.44 3.00
N ALA A 113 -8.09 -1.46 3.85
CA ALA A 113 -6.81 -1.42 4.55
C ALA A 113 -6.60 -2.65 5.45
N TYR A 114 -7.62 -3.08 6.19
CA TYR A 114 -7.52 -4.27 7.04
C TYR A 114 -7.32 -5.56 6.23
N LYS A 115 -8.05 -5.72 5.12
CA LYS A 115 -7.94 -6.93 4.29
C LYS A 115 -6.52 -7.16 3.80
N ILE A 116 -5.94 -6.15 3.14
CA ILE A 116 -4.59 -6.29 2.59
C ILE A 116 -3.53 -6.37 3.70
N GLY A 117 -3.72 -5.63 4.81
CA GLY A 117 -2.88 -5.73 5.99
C GLY A 117 -2.81 -7.12 6.59
N ILE A 118 -3.97 -7.77 6.74
CA ILE A 118 -4.06 -9.14 7.26
C ILE A 118 -3.39 -10.12 6.30
N ASN A 119 -3.58 -9.97 4.99
CA ASN A 119 -2.87 -10.77 4.00
C ASN A 119 -1.34 -10.60 4.11
N PHE A 120 -0.83 -9.38 4.29
CA PHE A 120 0.60 -9.12 4.49
C PHE A 120 1.14 -9.83 5.73
N LEU A 121 0.42 -9.77 6.85
CA LEU A 121 0.82 -10.43 8.09
C LEU A 121 0.84 -11.96 7.94
N ILE A 122 -0.19 -12.53 7.31
CA ILE A 122 -0.27 -13.98 7.09
C ILE A 122 0.87 -14.42 6.18
N TYR A 123 1.12 -13.70 5.09
CA TYR A 123 2.23 -14.00 4.19
C TYR A 123 3.57 -13.99 4.93
N ALA A 124 3.85 -12.96 5.72
CA ALA A 124 5.08 -12.82 6.49
C ALA A 124 5.28 -13.91 7.56
N PHE A 125 4.21 -14.58 7.99
CA PHE A 125 4.29 -15.69 8.96
C PHE A 125 4.29 -17.08 8.31
N SER A 126 4.06 -17.18 7.00
CA SER A 126 3.92 -18.47 6.32
C SER A 126 4.92 -18.72 5.19
N HIS A 127 5.73 -17.74 4.78
CA HIS A 127 6.74 -17.82 3.71
C HIS A 127 8.10 -17.34 4.19
#